data_AF-A0A6I6MWJ4-F1
#
_entry.id   AF-A0A6I6MWJ4-F1
#
_cell.length_a   1.000
_cell.length_b   1.000
_cell.length_c   1.000
_cell.angle_alpha   90.00
_cell.angle_beta   90.00
_cell.angle_gamma   90.00
#
_symmetry.space_group_name_H-M   'P 1'
#
loop_
_entity.id
_entity.type
_entity.pdbx_description
1 polymer ?
#
loop_
_entity_poly.entity_id
_entity_poly.type
_entity_poly.pdbx_seq_one_letter_code
_entity_poly.pdbx_strand_id
1 'polypeptide(L)'
;MVTPQSAVPDLDAPGPAKPVDFPPDQQWHGPGKVTIRAPQYTRITQVDWRCRGLACPAAIAADGSSATVDIQGGYSWIWPWTVYVAANTDAPLAGGRFSGSLTAEGVTVPLDVNITPGTPGAFGGVTGTVPGGGGVRVRLIDPASNAAAAGFMVNDIITSVDGQSVTSSGAFNV
;
A
#
# COMPACT_ATOMS: atom_id res chain seq x y z
N MET A 1 -23.30 6.71 -13.17
CA MET A 1 -22.49 7.67 -12.36
C MET A 1 -21.82 6.85 -11.27
N VAL A 2 -20.48 6.84 -11.19
CA VAL A 2 -19.84 6.00 -10.16
C VAL A 2 -20.11 6.50 -8.74
N THR A 3 -20.46 5.58 -7.85
CA THR A 3 -20.73 5.84 -6.44
C THR A 3 -19.46 5.72 -5.60
N PRO A 4 -19.39 6.35 -4.41
CA PRO A 4 -18.31 6.11 -3.45
C PRO A 4 -18.24 4.65 -3.01
N GLN A 5 -17.06 4.19 -2.61
CA GLN A 5 -16.86 2.84 -2.06
C GLN A 5 -17.71 2.58 -0.81
N SER A 6 -18.07 1.32 -0.60
CA SER A 6 -18.91 0.88 0.53
C SER A 6 -18.19 0.82 1.87
N ALA A 7 -16.87 0.55 1.86
CA ALA A 7 -16.04 0.46 3.05
C ALA A 7 -14.57 0.76 2.72
N VAL A 8 -13.79 1.14 3.72
CA VAL A 8 -12.34 1.33 3.63
C VAL A 8 -11.66 0.10 4.26
N PRO A 9 -10.99 -0.77 3.49
CA PRO A 9 -10.33 -1.95 4.06
C PRO A 9 -8.98 -1.59 4.69
N ASP A 10 -8.61 -2.35 5.71
CA ASP A 10 -7.27 -2.32 6.31
C ASP A 10 -6.35 -3.33 5.63
N LEU A 11 -5.21 -2.90 5.09
CA LEU A 11 -4.24 -3.73 4.39
C LEU A 11 -3.01 -3.99 5.26
N ASP A 12 -2.56 -5.24 5.28
CA ASP A 12 -1.31 -5.63 5.92
C ASP A 12 -0.14 -5.43 4.94
N ALA A 13 1.02 -4.99 5.43
CA ALA A 13 2.22 -4.77 4.63
C ALA A 13 3.41 -5.58 5.19
N PRO A 14 3.86 -6.66 4.51
CA PRO A 14 3.24 -7.32 3.36
C PRO A 14 1.97 -8.10 3.75
N GLY A 15 1.03 -8.23 2.81
CA GLY A 15 -0.23 -8.94 3.03
C GLY A 15 -0.97 -9.28 1.74
N PRO A 16 -2.02 -10.11 1.81
CA PRO A 16 -2.86 -10.41 0.68
C PRO A 16 -3.65 -9.17 0.22
N ALA A 17 -4.02 -9.14 -1.05
CA ALA A 17 -4.90 -8.10 -1.56
C ALA A 17 -6.30 -8.19 -0.90
N LYS A 18 -6.91 -7.05 -0.64
CA LYS A 18 -8.29 -6.97 -0.13
C LYS A 18 -9.20 -6.23 -1.12
N PRO A 19 -10.49 -6.60 -1.17
CA PRO A 19 -11.45 -5.97 -2.07
C PRO A 19 -11.81 -4.56 -1.59
N VAL A 20 -11.95 -3.65 -2.54
CA VAL A 20 -12.63 -2.36 -2.39
C VAL A 20 -13.84 -2.37 -3.31
N ASP A 21 -15.03 -2.39 -2.71
CA ASP A 21 -16.30 -2.53 -3.43
C ASP A 21 -16.99 -1.19 -3.65
N PHE A 22 -17.28 -0.92 -4.91
CA PHE A 22 -18.10 0.21 -5.36
C PHE A 22 -19.52 -0.29 -5.64
N PRO A 23 -20.53 0.15 -4.87
CA PRO A 23 -21.89 -0.35 -4.98
C PRO A 23 -22.54 0.08 -6.31
N PRO A 24 -23.43 -0.74 -6.89
CA PRO A 24 -24.10 -0.39 -8.13
C PRO A 24 -25.08 0.79 -7.97
N ASP A 25 -25.24 1.59 -9.02
CA ASP A 25 -26.27 2.65 -9.07
C ASP A 25 -27.63 2.19 -9.64
N GLN A 26 -27.73 0.93 -10.09
CA GLN A 26 -28.93 0.31 -10.67
C GLN A 26 -29.40 0.97 -11.97
N GLN A 27 -28.50 1.64 -12.70
CA GLN A 27 -28.82 2.33 -13.95
C GLN A 27 -28.22 1.66 -15.19
N TRP A 28 -28.72 2.09 -16.35
CA TRP A 28 -28.15 1.76 -17.66
C TRP A 28 -27.15 2.83 -18.07
N HIS A 29 -26.00 2.40 -18.56
CA HIS A 29 -24.89 3.23 -18.98
C HIS A 29 -24.53 2.98 -20.43
N GLY A 30 -24.01 4.01 -21.09
CA GLY A 30 -23.44 3.88 -22.43
C GLY A 30 -22.05 3.22 -22.42
N PRO A 31 -21.42 3.04 -23.58
CA PRO A 31 -20.02 2.68 -23.65
C PRO A 31 -19.17 3.76 -22.97
N GLY A 32 -17.99 3.37 -22.47
CA GLY A 32 -17.16 4.29 -21.71
C GLY A 32 -15.84 3.68 -21.30
N LYS A 33 -15.05 4.49 -20.58
CA LYS A 33 -13.77 4.09 -20.03
C LYS A 33 -13.77 4.35 -18.54
N VAL A 34 -13.23 3.40 -17.79
CA VAL A 34 -12.94 3.58 -16.37
C VAL A 34 -11.45 3.56 -16.16
N THR A 35 -10.97 4.51 -15.37
CA THR A 35 -9.56 4.63 -15.00
C THR A 35 -9.44 4.60 -13.50
N ILE A 36 -8.54 3.76 -12.99
CA ILE A 36 -8.29 3.54 -11.58
C ILE A 36 -6.83 3.90 -11.30
N ARG A 37 -6.59 4.65 -10.23
CA ARG A 37 -5.27 4.92 -9.67
C ARG A 37 -5.19 4.30 -8.29
N ALA A 38 -4.17 3.49 -8.05
CA ALA A 38 -3.93 2.88 -6.75
C ALA A 38 -3.62 3.96 -5.70
N PRO A 39 -4.04 3.78 -4.43
CA PRO A 39 -3.52 4.55 -3.32
C PRO A 39 -1.98 4.49 -3.24
N GLN A 40 -1.35 5.51 -2.66
CA GLN A 40 0.09 5.50 -2.41
C GLN A 40 0.49 4.28 -1.57
N TYR A 41 1.68 3.71 -1.85
CA TYR A 41 2.20 2.49 -1.21
C TYR A 41 1.36 1.23 -1.41
N THR A 42 0.54 1.20 -2.46
CA THR A 42 -0.26 0.03 -2.82
C THR A 42 -0.15 -0.30 -4.30
N ARG A 43 -0.68 -1.46 -4.67
CA ARG A 43 -0.83 -1.89 -6.06
C ARG A 43 -2.19 -2.56 -6.28
N ILE A 44 -2.77 -2.30 -7.43
CA ILE A 44 -3.94 -3.01 -7.94
C ILE A 44 -3.47 -4.37 -8.45
N THR A 45 -4.11 -5.43 -7.98
CA THR A 45 -3.77 -6.81 -8.34
C THR A 45 -4.81 -7.44 -9.25
N GLN A 46 -6.05 -7.00 -9.14
CA GLN A 46 -7.18 -7.50 -9.91
C GLN A 46 -8.28 -6.45 -9.94
N VAL A 47 -9.02 -6.41 -11.05
CA VAL A 47 -10.23 -5.62 -11.20
C VAL A 47 -11.33 -6.54 -11.67
N ASP A 48 -12.31 -6.77 -10.80
CA ASP A 48 -13.44 -7.64 -11.07
C ASP A 48 -14.63 -6.82 -11.56
N TRP A 49 -14.81 -6.87 -12.87
CA TRP A 49 -15.95 -6.29 -13.54
C TRP A 49 -16.93 -7.36 -13.96
N ARG A 50 -18.05 -7.41 -13.24
CA ARG A 50 -19.18 -8.26 -13.57
C ARG A 50 -20.03 -7.63 -14.68
N CYS A 51 -19.51 -7.65 -15.90
CA CYS A 51 -20.26 -7.30 -17.11
C CYS A 51 -21.10 -8.50 -17.57
N ARG A 52 -22.42 -8.34 -17.71
CA ARG A 52 -23.30 -9.41 -18.21
C ARG A 52 -23.09 -9.62 -19.71
N GLY A 53 -22.58 -10.79 -20.11
CA GLY A 53 -22.55 -11.22 -21.52
C GLY A 53 -21.57 -10.48 -22.43
N LEU A 54 -20.66 -9.65 -21.87
CA LEU A 54 -19.62 -8.94 -22.60
C LEU A 54 -18.27 -9.16 -21.91
N ALA A 55 -17.20 -9.31 -22.69
CA ALA A 55 -15.84 -9.27 -22.17
C ALA A 55 -15.50 -7.81 -21.83
N CYS A 56 -15.20 -7.54 -20.57
CA CYS A 56 -14.70 -6.25 -20.11
C CYS A 56 -13.27 -6.43 -19.57
N PRO A 57 -12.27 -6.58 -20.46
CA PRO A 57 -10.90 -6.84 -20.02
C PRO A 57 -10.32 -5.60 -19.33
N ALA A 58 -9.88 -5.76 -18.09
CA ALA A 58 -9.09 -4.77 -17.39
C ALA A 58 -7.62 -4.89 -17.79
N ALA A 59 -7.00 -3.78 -18.15
CA ALA A 59 -5.55 -3.66 -18.30
C ALA A 59 -4.98 -3.04 -17.03
N ILE A 60 -4.17 -3.78 -16.30
CA ILE A 60 -3.47 -3.31 -15.10
C ILE A 60 -2.02 -2.99 -15.51
N ALA A 61 -1.51 -1.84 -15.09
CA ALA A 61 -0.11 -1.48 -15.31
C ALA A 61 0.81 -2.52 -14.64
N ALA A 62 2.01 -2.73 -15.19
CA ALA A 62 2.92 -3.77 -14.68
C ALA A 62 3.31 -3.57 -13.20
N ASP A 63 3.33 -2.32 -12.73
CA ASP A 63 3.58 -1.95 -11.33
C ASP A 63 2.30 -1.92 -10.46
N GLY A 64 1.13 -2.15 -11.06
CA GLY A 64 -0.18 -2.06 -10.42
C GLY A 64 -0.58 -0.65 -9.97
N SER A 65 0.14 0.39 -10.39
CA SER A 65 -0.16 1.79 -10.03
C SER A 65 -1.48 2.30 -10.61
N SER A 66 -1.92 1.68 -11.70
CA SER A 66 -3.15 2.03 -12.39
C SER A 66 -3.79 0.84 -13.08
N ALA A 67 -5.09 0.96 -13.33
CA ALA A 67 -5.83 0.04 -14.18
C ALA A 67 -6.80 0.81 -15.06
N THR A 68 -7.03 0.32 -16.27
CA THR A 68 -8.03 0.84 -17.18
C THR A 68 -8.93 -0.27 -17.66
N VAL A 69 -10.20 0.05 -17.83
CA VAL A 69 -11.15 -0.91 -18.37
C VAL A 69 -12.03 -0.21 -19.38
N ASP A 70 -12.05 -0.74 -20.61
CA ASP A 70 -12.76 -0.17 -21.74
C ASP A 70 -14.07 -0.93 -21.98
N ILE A 71 -15.19 -0.22 -21.87
CA ILE A 71 -16.53 -0.77 -22.07
C ILE A 71 -17.00 -0.38 -23.49
N GLN A 72 -17.05 -1.38 -24.37
CA GLN A 72 -17.35 -1.18 -25.79
C GLN A 72 -18.87 -1.06 -26.09
N GLY A 73 -19.74 -1.45 -25.16
CA GLY A 73 -21.20 -1.42 -25.32
C GLY A 73 -21.93 -0.89 -24.09
N GLY A 74 -23.22 -0.64 -24.21
CA GLY A 74 -24.02 -0.25 -23.04
C GLY A 74 -24.11 -1.38 -22.01
N TYR A 75 -24.22 -1.02 -20.73
CA TYR A 75 -24.22 -1.96 -19.62
C TYR A 75 -25.17 -1.54 -18.50
N SER A 76 -25.71 -2.52 -17.78
CA SER A 76 -26.42 -2.28 -16.52
C SER A 76 -25.45 -2.43 -15.36
N TRP A 77 -25.28 -1.40 -14.55
CA TRP A 77 -24.49 -1.50 -13.33
C TRP A 77 -25.36 -1.95 -12.17
N ILE A 78 -25.50 -3.28 -12.03
CA ILE A 78 -26.38 -3.93 -11.04
C ILE A 78 -25.63 -4.79 -10.03
N TRP A 79 -24.34 -5.01 -10.25
CA TRP A 79 -23.43 -5.71 -9.34
C TRP A 79 -22.33 -4.76 -8.89
N PRO A 80 -21.80 -4.91 -7.66
CA PRO A 80 -20.64 -4.16 -7.23
C PRO A 80 -19.47 -4.32 -8.20
N TRP A 81 -18.73 -3.25 -8.39
CA TRP A 81 -17.41 -3.31 -8.99
C TRP A 81 -16.38 -3.46 -7.89
N THR A 82 -15.47 -4.42 -8.05
CA THR A 82 -14.49 -4.74 -7.01
C THR A 82 -13.07 -4.50 -7.54
N VAL A 83 -12.29 -3.71 -6.80
CA VAL A 83 -10.87 -3.50 -7.05
C VAL A 83 -10.08 -4.18 -5.93
N TYR A 84 -9.18 -5.10 -6.25
CA TYR A 84 -8.34 -5.76 -5.26
C TYR A 84 -7.02 -5.03 -5.12
N VAL A 85 -6.76 -4.50 -3.92
CA VAL A 85 -5.60 -3.68 -3.61
C VAL A 85 -4.75 -4.39 -2.56
N ALA A 86 -3.44 -4.45 -2.79
CA ALA A 86 -2.46 -4.94 -1.81
C ALA A 86 -1.49 -3.82 -1.43
N ALA A 87 -1.10 -3.75 -0.15
CA ALA A 87 -0.01 -2.87 0.26
C ALA A 87 1.33 -3.38 -0.30
N ASN A 88 2.21 -2.44 -0.65
CA ASN A 88 3.56 -2.73 -1.09
C ASN A 88 4.48 -2.94 0.11
N THR A 89 5.64 -3.55 -0.13
CA THR A 89 6.63 -3.84 0.93
C THR A 89 7.32 -2.58 1.45
N ASP A 90 7.25 -1.48 0.72
CA ASP A 90 7.79 -0.16 1.08
C ASP A 90 6.76 0.73 1.81
N ALA A 91 5.60 0.17 2.20
CA ALA A 91 4.61 0.93 2.93
C ALA A 91 5.15 1.42 4.29
N PRO A 92 4.78 2.63 4.74
CA PRO A 92 5.26 3.18 6.00
C PRO A 92 4.93 2.29 7.20
N LEU A 93 5.90 2.07 8.09
CA LEU A 93 5.71 1.28 9.32
C LEU A 93 4.58 1.84 10.21
N ALA A 94 4.41 3.17 10.24
CA ALA A 94 3.33 3.80 11.00
C ALA A 94 1.93 3.48 10.44
N GLY A 95 1.84 2.92 9.23
CA GLY A 95 0.58 2.75 8.52
C GLY A 95 -0.06 4.09 8.16
N GLY A 96 -1.37 4.09 7.97
CA GLY A 96 -2.17 5.29 7.72
C GLY A 96 -3.25 5.09 6.68
N ARG A 97 -4.03 6.14 6.43
CA ARG A 97 -5.04 6.16 5.37
C ARG A 97 -4.44 6.73 4.10
N PHE A 98 -4.64 6.04 2.98
CA PHE A 98 -4.15 6.44 1.66
C PHE A 98 -5.30 6.45 0.66
N SER A 99 -5.26 7.42 -0.25
CA SER A 99 -6.29 7.64 -1.25
C SER A 99 -5.71 7.55 -2.66
N GLY A 100 -6.34 6.71 -3.48
CA GLY A 100 -6.25 6.72 -4.93
C GLY A 100 -7.51 7.29 -5.54
N SER A 101 -7.84 6.89 -6.76
CA SER A 101 -9.07 7.33 -7.42
C SER A 101 -9.64 6.29 -8.36
N LEU A 102 -10.96 6.37 -8.56
CA LEU A 102 -11.67 5.69 -9.63
C LEU A 102 -12.50 6.73 -10.39
N THR A 103 -12.29 6.81 -11.70
CA THR A 103 -13.01 7.73 -12.58
C THR A 103 -13.81 6.94 -13.62
N ALA A 104 -15.11 7.20 -13.70
CA ALA A 104 -16.02 6.64 -14.68
C ALA A 104 -16.98 7.71 -15.17
N GLU A 105 -17.21 7.80 -16.49
CA GLU A 105 -18.16 8.76 -17.08
C GLU A 105 -17.88 10.23 -16.69
N GLY A 106 -16.61 10.58 -16.47
CA GLY A 106 -16.19 11.92 -16.02
C GLY A 106 -16.38 12.19 -14.53
N VAL A 107 -16.97 11.25 -13.78
CA VAL A 107 -17.13 11.35 -12.31
C VAL A 107 -15.98 10.61 -11.64
N THR A 108 -15.34 11.26 -10.66
CA THR A 108 -14.23 10.69 -9.90
C THR A 108 -14.63 10.52 -8.44
N VAL A 109 -14.40 9.33 -7.91
CA VAL A 109 -14.57 8.99 -6.49
C VAL A 109 -13.23 8.53 -5.91
N PRO A 110 -13.02 8.69 -4.59
CA PRO A 110 -11.83 8.17 -3.94
C PRO A 110 -11.83 6.64 -3.97
N LEU A 111 -10.62 6.08 -4.05
CA LEU A 111 -10.31 4.69 -3.74
C LEU A 111 -9.45 4.71 -2.49
N ASP A 112 -10.06 4.56 -1.32
CA ASP A 112 -9.40 4.67 -0.02
C ASP A 112 -9.09 3.31 0.57
N VAL A 113 -7.94 3.21 1.20
CA VAL A 113 -7.54 2.06 2.02
C VAL A 113 -6.83 2.56 3.27
N ASN A 114 -6.84 1.78 4.33
CA ASN A 114 -5.90 1.94 5.43
C ASN A 114 -4.77 0.92 5.24
N ILE A 115 -3.55 1.29 5.59
CA ILE A 115 -2.46 0.35 5.80
C ILE A 115 -2.28 0.23 7.31
N THR A 116 -2.32 -1.00 7.83
CA THR A 116 -2.13 -1.25 9.26
C THR A 116 -0.69 -0.92 9.66
N PRO A 117 -0.46 -0.32 10.84
CA PRO A 117 0.89 -0.18 11.37
C PRO A 117 1.60 -1.53 11.39
N GLY A 118 2.80 -1.57 10.80
CA GLY A 118 3.66 -2.75 10.84
C GLY A 118 4.25 -2.93 12.23
N THR A 119 4.71 -4.16 12.52
CA THR A 119 5.57 -4.39 13.69
C THR A 119 7.02 -4.17 13.25
N PRO A 120 7.76 -3.24 13.88
CA PRO A 120 9.20 -3.12 13.63
C PRO A 120 9.89 -4.47 13.85
N GLY A 121 10.74 -4.85 12.90
CA GLY A 121 11.58 -6.03 13.05
C GLY A 121 12.76 -5.71 13.98
N ALA A 122 13.28 -6.73 14.65
CA ALA A 122 14.50 -6.57 15.43
C ALA A 122 15.66 -6.11 14.53
N PHE A 123 16.51 -5.21 15.04
CA PHE A 123 17.72 -4.75 14.35
C PHE A 123 18.60 -5.92 13.89
N GLY A 124 18.67 -7.02 14.65
CA GLY A 124 19.46 -8.20 14.29
C GLY A 124 20.96 -8.01 14.51
N GLY A 125 21.32 -7.31 15.59
CA GLY A 125 22.71 -7.07 15.98
C GLY A 125 22.84 -6.71 17.45
N VAL A 126 24.08 -6.57 17.90
CA VAL A 126 24.40 -6.07 19.25
C VAL A 126 24.87 -4.64 19.12
N THR A 127 24.30 -3.75 19.93
CA THR A 127 24.71 -2.36 20.00
C THR A 127 25.27 -2.01 21.37
N GLY A 128 25.99 -0.89 21.46
CA GLY A 128 26.41 -0.34 22.75
C GLY A 128 26.62 1.16 22.70
N THR A 129 26.43 1.82 23.84
CA THR A 129 26.61 3.27 23.98
C THR A 129 28.03 3.71 23.61
N VAL A 130 28.14 4.77 22.79
CA VAL A 130 29.41 5.48 22.58
C VAL A 130 29.71 6.31 23.84
N PRO A 131 30.92 6.19 24.43
CA PRO A 131 31.30 7.02 25.57
C PRO A 131 31.11 8.52 25.28
N GLY A 132 30.53 9.24 26.24
CA GLY A 132 30.23 10.68 26.07
C GLY A 132 28.90 11.01 25.39
N GLY A 133 28.06 10.01 25.07
CA GLY A 133 26.70 10.25 24.58
C GLY A 133 26.60 10.55 23.08
N GLY A 134 27.64 10.24 22.31
CA GLY A 134 27.72 10.51 20.87
C GLY A 134 26.94 9.53 19.98
N GLY A 135 26.09 8.69 20.56
CA GLY A 135 25.26 7.73 19.83
C GLY A 135 25.43 6.28 20.27
N VAL A 136 25.00 5.39 19.40
CA VAL A 136 24.98 3.94 19.62
C VAL A 136 25.85 3.27 18.58
N ARG A 137 26.91 2.61 19.04
CA ARG A 137 27.83 1.88 18.18
C ARG A 137 27.31 0.48 17.91
N VAL A 138 27.29 0.10 16.65
CA VAL A 138 27.08 -1.29 16.23
C VAL A 138 28.30 -2.11 16.61
N ARG A 139 28.13 -3.14 17.44
CA ARG A 139 29.21 -4.03 17.90
C ARG A 139 29.25 -5.35 17.15
N LEU A 140 28.08 -5.84 16.78
CA LEU A 140 27.91 -7.07 16.02
C LEU A 140 26.67 -6.92 15.15
N ILE A 141 26.71 -7.52 13.96
CA ILE A 141 25.59 -7.66 13.06
C ILE A 141 25.47 -9.14 12.73
N ASP A 142 24.27 -9.70 12.85
CA ASP A 142 23.95 -11.01 12.29
C ASP A 142 23.95 -10.87 10.76
N PRO A 143 24.79 -11.63 10.02
CA PRO A 143 24.85 -11.56 8.56
C PRO A 143 23.52 -11.85 7.85
N ALA A 144 22.59 -12.55 8.49
CA ALA A 144 21.27 -12.85 7.93
C ALA A 144 20.20 -11.81 8.28
N SER A 145 20.55 -10.74 9.01
CA SER A 145 19.60 -9.73 9.47
C SER A 145 19.24 -8.68 8.43
N ASN A 146 18.12 -8.00 8.67
CA ASN A 146 17.74 -6.80 7.91
C ASN A 146 18.77 -5.67 8.04
N ALA A 147 19.44 -5.52 9.20
CA ALA A 147 20.51 -4.53 9.34
C ALA A 147 21.72 -4.85 8.45
N ALA A 148 22.12 -6.11 8.33
CA ALA A 148 23.17 -6.52 7.38
C ALA A 148 22.78 -6.19 5.93
N ALA A 149 21.55 -6.54 5.54
CA ALA A 149 21.02 -6.26 4.20
C ALA A 149 20.91 -4.76 3.90
N ALA A 150 20.62 -3.95 4.92
CA ALA A 150 20.62 -2.49 4.85
C ALA A 150 22.03 -1.87 4.83
N GLY A 151 23.08 -2.69 4.97
CA GLY A 151 24.47 -2.25 4.88
C GLY A 151 25.09 -1.76 6.18
N PHE A 152 24.43 -1.97 7.33
CA PHE A 152 25.05 -1.66 8.62
C PHE A 152 26.29 -2.52 8.85
N MET A 153 27.35 -1.86 9.32
CA MET A 153 28.63 -2.49 9.60
C MET A 153 29.01 -2.34 11.07
N VAL A 154 29.88 -3.25 11.53
CA VAL A 154 30.52 -3.11 12.85
C VAL A 154 31.27 -1.78 12.90
N ASN A 155 31.09 -1.06 14.00
CA ASN A 155 31.59 0.29 14.28
C ASN A 155 30.81 1.46 13.69
N ASP A 156 29.72 1.22 12.95
CA ASP A 156 28.79 2.30 12.62
C ASP A 156 28.26 2.95 13.90
N ILE A 157 28.09 4.27 13.86
CA ILE A 157 27.52 5.05 14.96
C ILE A 157 26.14 5.55 14.53
N ILE A 158 25.12 5.00 15.17
CA ILE A 158 23.74 5.40 15.00
C ILE A 158 23.48 6.59 15.92
N THR A 159 23.18 7.73 15.32
CA THR A 159 22.91 8.99 16.03
C THR A 159 21.42 9.33 16.08
N SER A 160 20.59 8.71 15.22
CA SER A 160 19.14 8.85 15.23
C SER A 160 18.42 7.62 14.66
N VAL A 161 17.19 7.41 15.10
CA VAL A 161 16.22 6.42 14.58
C VAL A 161 14.90 7.14 14.37
N ASP A 162 14.30 7.01 13.18
CA ASP A 162 13.03 7.68 12.82
C ASP A 162 13.02 9.20 13.10
N GLY A 163 14.17 9.84 12.90
CA GLY A 163 14.35 11.28 13.16
C GLY A 163 14.50 11.66 14.64
N GLN A 164 14.44 10.69 15.56
CA GLN A 164 14.68 10.91 16.97
C GLN A 164 16.16 10.63 17.31
N SER A 165 16.82 11.59 17.97
CA SER A 165 18.20 11.43 18.39
C SER A 165 18.35 10.30 19.41
N VAL A 166 19.34 9.43 19.19
CA VAL A 166 19.69 8.34 20.10
C VAL A 166 21.08 8.62 20.66
N THR A 167 21.20 8.75 21.98
CA THR A 167 22.47 9.06 22.66
C THR A 167 23.04 7.91 23.48
N SER A 168 22.27 6.83 23.66
CA SER A 168 22.68 5.64 24.40
C SER A 168 21.93 4.39 23.94
N SER A 169 22.47 3.20 24.21
CA SER A 169 21.83 1.94 23.81
C SER A 169 20.47 1.71 24.46
N GLY A 170 20.19 2.31 25.61
CA GLY A 170 18.86 2.27 26.23
C GLY A 170 17.82 3.15 25.53
N ALA A 171 18.26 4.12 24.73
CA ALA A 171 17.39 4.95 23.88
C ALA A 171 17.25 4.38 22.45
N PHE A 172 17.94 3.27 22.15
CA PHE A 172 17.89 2.58 20.87
C PHE A 172 16.75 1.56 20.89
N ASN A 173 15.53 2.03 20.69
CA ASN A 173 14.34 1.19 20.57
C ASN A 173 14.07 0.95 19.08
N VAL A 174 14.36 -0.27 18.63
CA VAL A 174 14.09 -0.77 17.27
C VAL A 174 13.63 -2.22 17.33
#